data_AF-A0A843E7L4-F1
#
_entry.id   AF-A0A843E7L4-F1
#
_cell.length_a   1.000
_cell.length_b   1.000
_cell.length_c   1.000
_cell.angle_alpha   90.00
_cell.angle_beta   90.00
_cell.angle_gamma   90.00
#
_symmetry.space_group_name_H-M   'P 1'
#
loop_
_entity.id
_entity.type
_entity.pdbx_description
1 polymer ?
#
loop_
_entity_poly.entity_id
_entity_poly.type
_entity_poly.pdbx_seq_one_letter_code
_entity_poly.pdbx_strand_id
1 'polypeptide(L)'
;ARKEDDVVIFEEGIVEGKVSSNSVLLKIMNRNTDSSAYSQFNTKPRPGHADLPALMKFKDFDVAGGAQFSGRMTAPLVAAGAIARQCLESYGIQIAAYTKQIHCVKDDGKHSFDKIQGSRMFRTRAIDDAFDRLMGDTIEDAAKEGDSVGGIVGCMVIGLPIGFGGIWFDALDVSIAKAMFSIPGAKGVEFGEGFGLAYMKGSQSNDQYCIRNGFVSASTNNMGGVCGGMSDGMPLTFNVAFKPTPSISKLQNTVNLDTMTDDVLEIRGRHDPCIVPRAVAVVEAMTALTILDQKMSFELDQ
;
A
#
# COMPACT_ATOMS: atom_id res chain seq x y z
N ALA A 1 0.93 -17.15 9.74
CA ALA A 1 0.26 -15.83 9.92
C ALA A 1 -0.77 -15.94 11.03
N ARG A 2 -1.04 -14.84 11.75
CA ARG A 2 -2.14 -14.76 12.72
C ARG A 2 -3.47 -14.96 12.00
N LYS A 3 -4.39 -15.73 12.55
CA LYS A 3 -5.74 -15.95 11.99
C LYS A 3 -6.72 -15.10 12.80
N GLU A 4 -7.06 -13.93 12.28
CA GLU A 4 -8.18 -13.12 12.75
C GLU A 4 -9.26 -13.21 11.66
N ASP A 5 -10.52 -13.40 12.06
CA ASP A 5 -11.61 -13.58 11.09
C ASP A 5 -11.99 -12.27 10.38
N ASP A 6 -11.54 -11.12 10.91
CA ASP A 6 -11.71 -9.77 10.33
C ASP A 6 -13.10 -9.47 9.79
N VAL A 7 -14.11 -9.93 10.54
CA VAL A 7 -15.52 -9.69 10.22
C VAL A 7 -15.84 -8.20 10.35
N VAL A 8 -16.29 -7.61 9.24
CA VAL A 8 -16.78 -6.22 9.19
C VAL A 8 -18.23 -6.20 9.66
N ILE A 9 -18.50 -5.37 10.67
CA ILE A 9 -19.84 -5.10 11.19
C ILE A 9 -20.21 -3.68 10.77
N PHE A 10 -21.31 -3.52 10.03
CA PHE A 10 -21.87 -2.21 9.72
C PHE A 10 -22.83 -1.80 10.84
N GLU A 11 -22.51 -0.72 11.55
CA GLU A 11 -23.37 -0.18 12.60
C GLU A 11 -24.32 0.89 12.05
N GLU A 12 -23.91 1.64 11.01
CA GLU A 12 -24.73 2.67 10.37
C GLU A 12 -24.48 2.78 8.86
N GLY A 13 -25.47 3.29 8.14
CA GLY A 13 -25.35 3.74 6.75
C GLY A 13 -25.49 2.69 5.65
N ILE A 14 -25.75 1.44 6.02
CA ILE A 14 -26.10 0.36 5.08
C ILE A 14 -27.52 -0.14 5.35
N VAL A 15 -28.39 -0.09 4.35
CA VAL A 15 -29.76 -0.64 4.39
C VAL A 15 -29.93 -1.57 3.19
N GLU A 16 -30.39 -2.80 3.44
CA GLU A 16 -30.58 -3.84 2.40
C GLU A 16 -29.36 -4.03 1.47
N GLY A 17 -28.16 -3.94 2.04
CA GLY A 17 -26.89 -4.10 1.31
C GLY A 17 -26.48 -2.90 0.45
N LYS A 18 -27.16 -1.75 0.57
CA LYS A 18 -26.85 -0.52 -0.17
C LYS A 18 -26.46 0.61 0.78
N VAL A 19 -25.53 1.46 0.33
CA VAL A 19 -25.22 2.71 1.02
C VAL A 19 -26.46 3.60 0.99
N SER A 20 -26.88 4.06 2.16
CA SER A 20 -28.17 4.74 2.37
C SER A 20 -28.05 6.11 3.05
N SER A 21 -26.85 6.49 3.48
CA SER A 21 -26.56 7.78 4.11
C SER A 21 -25.20 8.33 3.68
N ASN A 22 -24.98 9.61 3.98
CA ASN A 22 -23.72 10.31 3.69
C ASN A 22 -22.53 9.78 4.52
N SER A 23 -22.79 9.06 5.60
CA SER A 23 -21.78 8.42 6.46
C SER A 23 -22.04 6.92 6.57
N VAL A 24 -20.99 6.12 6.64
CA VAL A 24 -21.03 4.69 6.94
C VAL A 24 -20.16 4.42 8.16
N LEU A 25 -20.73 3.80 9.19
CA LEU A 25 -19.98 3.38 10.37
C LEU A 25 -19.72 1.88 10.30
N LEU A 26 -18.45 1.50 10.29
CA LEU A 26 -18.00 0.10 10.30
C LEU A 26 -17.14 -0.19 11.53
N LYS A 27 -17.17 -1.44 11.96
CA LYS A 27 -16.42 -1.94 13.11
C LYS A 27 -15.80 -3.30 12.79
N ILE A 28 -14.53 -3.46 13.17
CA ILE A 28 -13.80 -4.72 13.06
C ILE A 28 -13.26 -5.08 14.44
N MET A 29 -13.76 -6.18 15.01
CA MET A 29 -13.40 -6.58 16.37
C MET A 29 -11.99 -7.16 16.41
N ASN A 30 -11.12 -6.59 17.25
CA ASN A 30 -9.82 -7.17 17.55
C ASN A 30 -9.96 -8.14 18.74
N ARG A 31 -10.07 -9.45 18.46
CA ARG A 31 -10.32 -10.49 19.47
C ARG A 31 -9.06 -11.16 20.03
N ASN A 32 -7.90 -10.85 19.45
CA ASN A 32 -6.63 -11.47 19.81
C ASN A 32 -5.67 -10.35 20.22
N THR A 33 -5.66 -9.96 21.48
CA THR A 33 -4.71 -8.95 21.98
C THR A 33 -3.98 -9.49 23.19
N ASP A 34 -2.66 -9.66 23.06
CA ASP A 34 -1.77 -9.84 24.19
C ASP A 34 -0.84 -8.62 24.23
N SER A 35 -1.19 -7.63 25.05
CA SER A 35 -0.43 -6.40 25.19
C SER A 35 0.86 -6.58 26.01
N SER A 36 0.96 -7.67 26.78
CA SER A 36 2.08 -7.90 27.71
C SER A 36 3.42 -8.07 26.99
N ALA A 37 3.41 -8.64 25.78
CA ALA A 37 4.58 -8.83 24.94
C ALA A 37 5.23 -7.51 24.43
N TYR A 38 4.54 -6.37 24.57
CA TYR A 38 4.94 -5.09 23.98
C TYR A 38 5.43 -4.05 25.00
N SER A 39 5.32 -4.32 26.31
CA SER A 39 5.62 -3.36 27.38
C SER A 39 7.09 -2.89 27.39
N GLN A 40 8.03 -3.79 27.03
CA GLN A 40 9.46 -3.47 26.98
C GLN A 40 9.80 -2.36 25.97
N PHE A 41 8.94 -2.11 24.96
CA PHE A 41 9.20 -1.11 23.93
C PHE A 41 9.00 0.33 24.41
N ASN A 42 8.38 0.53 25.59
CA ASN A 42 8.28 1.84 26.22
C ASN A 42 9.65 2.37 26.68
N THR A 43 10.59 1.47 27.00
CA THR A 43 11.93 1.84 27.47
C THR A 43 13.03 1.41 26.50
N LYS A 44 12.78 0.40 25.66
CA LYS A 44 13.69 -0.10 24.62
C LYS A 44 13.04 -0.02 23.23
N PRO A 45 13.05 1.14 22.56
CA PRO A 45 12.35 1.33 21.29
C PRO A 45 12.89 0.40 20.19
N ARG A 46 12.00 -0.14 19.35
CA ARG A 46 12.40 -1.01 18.23
C ARG A 46 13.07 -0.20 17.11
N PRO A 47 14.29 -0.57 16.67
CA PRO A 47 14.92 0.04 15.51
C PRO A 47 14.02 -0.04 14.27
N GLY A 48 13.85 1.07 13.56
CA GLY A 48 13.02 1.14 12.37
C GLY A 48 11.50 1.06 12.61
N HIS A 49 11.04 1.07 13.87
CA HIS A 49 9.63 1.28 14.22
C HIS A 49 9.37 2.73 14.67
N ALA A 50 8.10 3.10 14.83
CA ALA A 50 7.67 4.41 15.30
C ALA A 50 7.85 4.64 16.81
N ASP A 51 8.38 3.67 17.57
CA ASP A 51 8.38 3.69 19.03
C ASP A 51 9.08 4.94 19.59
N LEU A 52 10.35 5.17 19.22
CA LEU A 52 11.12 6.32 19.69
C LEU A 52 10.48 7.67 19.31
N PRO A 53 10.17 7.96 18.03
CA PRO A 53 9.56 9.25 17.68
C PRO A 53 8.18 9.43 18.32
N ALA A 54 7.42 8.35 18.55
CA ALA A 54 6.12 8.45 19.23
C ALA A 54 6.27 8.78 20.71
N LEU A 55 7.15 8.08 21.43
CA LEU A 55 7.46 8.35 22.85
C LEU A 55 7.94 9.80 23.07
N MET A 56 8.75 10.32 22.15
CA MET A 56 9.23 11.71 22.24
C MET A 56 8.16 12.76 21.90
N LYS A 57 7.20 12.43 21.03
CA LYS A 57 6.18 13.36 20.55
C LYS A 57 4.96 13.44 21.47
N PHE A 58 4.55 12.32 22.06
CA PHE A 58 3.27 12.18 22.75
C PHE A 58 3.51 11.88 24.23
N LYS A 59 2.98 12.74 25.12
CA LYS A 59 3.27 12.71 26.57
C LYS A 59 2.82 11.42 27.28
N ASP A 60 1.72 10.81 26.83
CA ASP A 60 1.10 9.63 27.47
C ASP A 60 0.95 8.48 26.47
N PHE A 61 1.92 8.30 25.57
CA PHE A 61 1.86 7.27 24.54
C PHE A 61 2.28 5.91 25.07
N ASP A 62 1.34 4.97 25.09
CA ASP A 62 1.63 3.56 25.31
C ASP A 62 1.99 2.88 23.98
N VAL A 63 3.23 2.37 23.91
CA VAL A 63 3.74 1.65 22.73
C VAL A 63 3.08 0.27 22.58
N ALA A 64 2.31 -0.20 23.58
CA ALA A 64 1.67 -1.51 23.55
C ALA A 64 0.89 -1.77 22.25
N GLY A 65 1.28 -2.82 21.52
CA GLY A 65 0.65 -3.22 20.25
C GLY A 65 0.89 -2.25 19.08
N GLY A 66 1.75 -1.24 19.23
CA GLY A 66 2.05 -0.24 18.20
C GLY A 66 0.98 0.85 18.03
N ALA A 67 -0.12 0.80 18.79
CA ALA A 67 -1.23 1.76 18.78
C ALA A 67 -1.61 2.20 17.35
N GLN A 68 -1.70 3.52 17.11
CA GLN A 68 -2.02 4.12 15.80
C GLN A 68 -0.98 3.86 14.69
N PHE A 69 0.20 3.33 15.03
CA PHE A 69 1.25 2.96 14.07
C PHE A 69 1.20 1.47 13.70
N SER A 70 0.25 0.72 14.28
CA SER A 70 0.07 -0.69 13.97
C SER A 70 -0.47 -0.90 12.56
N GLY A 71 0.04 -1.93 11.88
CA GLY A 71 -0.53 -2.38 10.61
C GLY A 71 -2.02 -2.76 10.73
N ARG A 72 -2.54 -3.02 11.93
CA ARG A 72 -3.97 -3.25 12.18
C ARG A 72 -4.86 -2.10 11.70
N MET A 73 -4.35 -0.87 11.72
CA MET A 73 -5.07 0.31 11.24
C MET A 73 -5.38 0.27 9.74
N THR A 74 -4.76 -0.65 8.99
CA THR A 74 -5.06 -0.84 7.56
C THR A 74 -6.33 -1.65 7.32
N ALA A 75 -6.79 -2.47 8.27
CA ALA A 75 -8.03 -3.25 8.13
C ALA A 75 -9.28 -2.38 7.84
N PRO A 76 -9.58 -1.31 8.62
CA PRO A 76 -10.71 -0.43 8.31
C PRO A 76 -10.53 0.31 6.98
N LEU A 77 -9.29 0.65 6.59
CA LEU A 77 -9.00 1.27 5.29
C LEU A 77 -9.32 0.32 4.13
N VAL A 78 -9.00 -0.97 4.26
CA VAL A 78 -9.36 -1.99 3.27
C VAL A 78 -10.87 -2.17 3.17
N ALA A 79 -11.58 -2.18 4.30
CA ALA A 79 -13.05 -2.26 4.31
C ALA A 79 -13.69 -1.05 3.61
N ALA A 80 -13.23 0.17 3.93
CA ALA A 80 -13.71 1.40 3.28
C ALA A 80 -13.35 1.43 1.78
N GLY A 81 -12.13 1.05 1.42
CA GLY A 81 -11.67 0.97 0.03
C GLY A 81 -12.46 -0.05 -0.79
N ALA A 82 -12.96 -1.13 -0.19
CA ALA A 82 -13.85 -2.08 -0.87
C ALA A 82 -15.21 -1.47 -1.23
N ILE A 83 -15.73 -0.53 -0.42
CA ILE A 83 -16.92 0.26 -0.77
C ILE A 83 -16.57 1.24 -1.88
N ALA A 84 -15.47 1.98 -1.74
CA ALA A 84 -15.03 2.95 -2.75
C ALA A 84 -14.80 2.31 -4.12
N ARG A 85 -14.23 1.11 -4.16
CA ARG A 85 -14.01 0.35 -5.40
C ARG A 85 -15.33 0.02 -6.11
N GLN A 86 -16.37 -0.37 -5.38
CA GLN A 86 -17.70 -0.63 -5.98
C GLN A 86 -18.29 0.64 -6.60
N CYS A 87 -18.11 1.81 -5.96
CA CYS A 87 -18.51 3.09 -6.55
C CYS A 87 -17.73 3.38 -7.84
N LEU A 88 -16.41 3.22 -7.82
CA LEU A 88 -15.55 3.47 -8.98
C LEU A 88 -15.86 2.55 -10.17
N GLU A 89 -16.20 1.29 -9.91
CA GLU A 89 -16.61 0.34 -10.96
C GLU A 89 -17.84 0.84 -11.73
N SER A 90 -18.77 1.57 -11.08
CA SER A 90 -19.93 2.19 -11.76
C SER A 90 -19.55 3.33 -12.70
N TYR A 91 -18.37 3.93 -12.52
CA TYR A 91 -17.79 4.93 -13.41
C TYR A 91 -16.85 4.33 -14.46
N GLY A 92 -16.76 2.99 -14.55
CA GLY A 92 -15.83 2.31 -15.46
C GLY A 92 -14.37 2.37 -15.02
N ILE A 93 -14.09 2.80 -13.78
CA ILE A 93 -12.73 2.86 -13.22
C ILE A 93 -12.45 1.56 -12.48
N GLN A 94 -11.34 0.89 -12.82
CA GLN A 94 -10.94 -0.37 -12.20
C GLN A 94 -9.52 -0.32 -11.67
N ILE A 95 -9.28 -0.96 -10.53
CA ILE A 95 -8.01 -0.94 -9.81
C ILE A 95 -7.57 -2.38 -9.54
N ALA A 96 -6.30 -2.66 -9.83
CA ALA A 96 -5.65 -3.92 -9.49
C ALA A 96 -4.20 -3.68 -9.06
N ALA A 97 -3.75 -4.42 -8.05
CA ALA A 97 -2.36 -4.42 -7.62
C ALA A 97 -1.82 -5.83 -7.41
N TYR A 98 -0.49 -5.95 -7.45
CA TYR A 98 0.23 -7.20 -7.31
C TYR A 98 1.59 -6.97 -6.65
N THR A 99 2.20 -8.05 -6.18
CA THR A 99 3.57 -8.04 -5.67
C THR A 99 4.54 -8.05 -6.85
N LYS A 100 5.23 -6.92 -7.05
CA LYS A 100 6.22 -6.75 -8.11
C LYS A 100 7.60 -7.26 -7.69
N GLN A 101 7.93 -7.15 -6.40
CA GLN A 101 9.22 -7.59 -5.88
C GLN A 101 9.12 -8.03 -4.43
N ILE A 102 9.83 -9.10 -4.09
CA ILE A 102 10.19 -9.44 -2.70
C ILE A 102 11.68 -9.70 -2.66
N HIS A 103 12.39 -8.95 -1.81
CA HIS A 103 13.84 -8.99 -1.72
C HIS A 103 14.52 -8.91 -3.12
N CYS A 104 15.31 -9.92 -3.50
CA CYS A 104 16.00 -9.99 -4.79
C CYS A 104 15.14 -10.58 -5.93
N VAL A 105 13.97 -11.15 -5.64
CA VAL A 105 13.05 -11.69 -6.64
C VAL A 105 12.19 -10.56 -7.18
N LYS A 106 12.47 -10.13 -8.41
CA LYS A 106 11.85 -8.97 -9.06
C LYS A 106 11.18 -9.35 -10.37
N ASP A 107 9.96 -8.88 -10.56
CA ASP A 107 9.24 -8.92 -11.83
C ASP A 107 9.39 -7.59 -12.58
N ASP A 108 10.19 -7.62 -13.65
CA ASP A 108 10.41 -6.50 -14.57
C ASP A 108 9.44 -6.48 -15.77
N GLY A 109 8.48 -7.42 -15.81
CA GLY A 109 7.49 -7.52 -16.88
C GLY A 109 6.49 -6.37 -16.91
N LYS A 110 5.98 -6.08 -18.11
CA LYS A 110 4.79 -5.24 -18.33
C LYS A 110 3.58 -6.16 -18.49
N HIS A 111 2.53 -5.93 -17.69
CA HIS A 111 1.37 -6.83 -17.59
C HIS A 111 0.08 -6.10 -17.93
N SER A 112 -0.89 -6.84 -18.49
CA SER A 112 -2.25 -6.34 -18.65
C SER A 112 -2.96 -6.25 -17.31
N PHE A 113 -4.03 -5.45 -17.27
CA PHE A 113 -4.87 -5.31 -16.09
C PHE A 113 -5.41 -6.67 -15.60
N ASP A 114 -5.96 -7.49 -16.51
CA ASP A 114 -6.52 -8.81 -16.17
C ASP A 114 -5.48 -9.74 -15.55
N LYS A 115 -4.24 -9.68 -16.03
CA LYS A 115 -3.13 -10.47 -15.48
C LYS A 115 -2.79 -10.04 -14.06
N ILE A 116 -2.75 -8.74 -13.80
CA ILE A 116 -2.55 -8.18 -12.45
C ILE A 116 -3.72 -8.57 -11.53
N GLN A 117 -4.96 -8.47 -12.02
CA GLN A 117 -6.15 -8.87 -11.26
C GLN A 117 -6.11 -10.36 -10.89
N GLY A 118 -5.61 -11.20 -11.79
CA GLY A 118 -5.38 -12.63 -11.55
C GLY A 118 -4.43 -12.93 -10.39
N SER A 119 -3.57 -11.99 -9.98
CA SER A 119 -2.65 -12.18 -8.83
C SER A 119 -3.35 -12.53 -7.52
N ARG A 120 -4.65 -12.25 -7.40
CA ARG A 120 -5.51 -12.57 -6.24
C ARG A 120 -5.52 -14.05 -5.87
N MET A 121 -5.24 -14.94 -6.82
CA MET A 121 -5.22 -16.38 -6.57
C MET A 121 -3.94 -16.87 -5.88
N PHE A 122 -2.87 -16.08 -5.91
CA PHE A 122 -1.55 -16.45 -5.41
C PHE A 122 -1.33 -15.96 -3.98
N ARG A 123 -0.66 -16.77 -3.15
CA ARG A 123 -0.45 -16.46 -1.71
C ARG A 123 0.37 -15.20 -1.52
N THR A 124 1.40 -15.01 -2.33
CA THR A 124 2.28 -13.84 -2.29
C THR A 124 1.75 -12.66 -3.09
N ARG A 125 0.62 -12.85 -3.81
CA ARG A 125 0.09 -11.89 -4.78
C ARG A 125 1.03 -11.62 -5.95
N ALA A 126 1.93 -12.55 -6.25
CA ALA A 126 2.76 -12.51 -7.46
C ALA A 126 1.93 -12.59 -8.74
N ILE A 127 2.57 -12.29 -9.88
CA ILE A 127 1.90 -12.22 -11.18
C ILE A 127 1.60 -13.60 -11.79
N ASP A 128 2.36 -14.63 -11.40
CA ASP A 128 2.18 -16.02 -11.81
C ASP A 128 2.74 -17.00 -10.76
N ASP A 129 2.56 -18.30 -11.05
CA ASP A 129 2.98 -19.40 -10.17
C ASP A 129 4.50 -19.49 -9.97
N ALA A 130 5.30 -19.12 -10.98
CA ALA A 130 6.75 -19.17 -10.87
C ALA A 130 7.25 -18.10 -9.88
N PHE A 131 6.75 -16.87 -10.03
CA PHE A 131 7.04 -15.81 -9.07
C PHE A 131 6.43 -16.09 -7.70
N ASP A 132 5.22 -16.66 -7.61
CA ASP A 132 4.61 -16.98 -6.31
C ASP A 132 5.47 -17.94 -5.50
N ARG A 133 6.02 -18.97 -6.15
CA ARG A 133 6.96 -19.92 -5.52
C ARG A 133 8.25 -19.24 -5.09
N LEU A 134 8.94 -18.55 -6.00
CA LEU A 134 10.23 -17.91 -5.69
C LEU A 134 10.12 -16.86 -4.58
N MET A 135 9.07 -16.03 -4.63
CA MET A 135 8.80 -15.05 -3.60
C MET A 135 8.39 -15.71 -2.28
N GLY A 136 7.61 -16.80 -2.33
CA GLY A 136 7.23 -17.58 -1.17
C GLY A 136 8.44 -18.17 -0.45
N ASP A 137 9.33 -18.83 -1.19
CA ASP A 137 10.58 -19.41 -0.68
C ASP A 137 11.45 -18.33 -0.03
N THR A 138 11.58 -17.16 -0.69
CA THR A 138 12.34 -16.01 -0.17
C THR A 138 11.80 -15.51 1.18
N ILE A 139 10.47 -15.44 1.33
CA ILE A 139 9.84 -15.06 2.62
C ILE A 139 10.11 -16.12 3.69
N GLU A 140 10.00 -17.39 3.32
CA GLU A 140 10.17 -18.50 4.25
C GLU A 140 11.62 -18.65 4.71
N ASP A 141 12.60 -18.38 3.84
CA ASP A 141 14.01 -18.39 4.19
C ASP A 141 14.37 -17.25 5.15
N ALA A 142 13.91 -16.03 4.88
CA ALA A 142 14.06 -14.91 5.83
C ALA A 142 13.47 -15.24 7.21
N ALA A 143 12.29 -15.90 7.23
CA ALA A 143 11.65 -16.32 8.47
C ALA A 143 12.48 -17.37 9.23
N LYS A 144 13.07 -18.37 8.53
CA LYS A 144 13.95 -19.39 9.14
C LYS A 144 15.21 -18.78 9.75
N GLU A 145 15.71 -17.71 9.14
CA GLU A 145 16.85 -16.95 9.65
C GLU A 145 16.50 -16.01 10.82
N GLY A 146 15.22 -15.93 11.19
CA GLY A 146 14.75 -15.00 12.21
C GLY A 146 14.78 -13.53 11.75
N ASP A 147 14.76 -13.30 10.44
CA ASP A 147 14.82 -11.99 9.78
C ASP A 147 13.51 -11.66 9.03
N SER A 148 13.51 -10.56 8.28
CA SER A 148 12.41 -10.16 7.40
C SER A 148 12.90 -9.53 6.10
N VAL A 149 12.01 -9.48 5.11
CA VAL A 149 12.28 -8.89 3.81
C VAL A 149 11.21 -7.88 3.42
N GLY A 150 11.63 -6.83 2.73
CA GLY A 150 10.77 -5.84 2.11
C GLY A 150 10.45 -6.20 0.66
N GLY A 151 9.93 -5.22 -0.09
CA GLY A 151 9.58 -5.42 -1.49
C GLY A 151 8.79 -4.27 -2.09
N ILE A 152 8.21 -4.52 -3.26
CA ILE A 152 7.51 -3.52 -4.05
C ILE A 152 6.13 -4.06 -4.44
N VAL A 153 5.11 -3.24 -4.23
CA VAL A 153 3.75 -3.46 -4.78
C VAL A 153 3.61 -2.61 -6.03
N GLY A 154 3.22 -3.22 -7.15
CA GLY A 154 2.82 -2.52 -8.36
C GLY A 154 1.31 -2.36 -8.40
N CYS A 155 0.81 -1.19 -8.79
CA CYS A 155 -0.60 -0.88 -8.92
C CYS A 155 -0.92 -0.29 -10.29
N MET A 156 -2.08 -0.66 -10.83
CA MET A 156 -2.62 -0.14 -12.08
C MET A 156 -4.07 0.29 -11.89
N VAL A 157 -4.40 1.45 -12.45
CA VAL A 157 -5.77 1.94 -12.59
C VAL A 157 -6.08 2.17 -14.05
N ILE A 158 -7.22 1.67 -14.50
CA ILE A 158 -7.73 1.87 -15.86
C ILE A 158 -9.08 2.59 -15.81
N GLY A 159 -9.46 3.22 -16.93
CA GLY A 159 -10.75 3.91 -17.08
C GLY A 159 -10.78 5.35 -16.58
N LEU A 160 -9.64 5.93 -16.19
CA LEU A 160 -9.57 7.35 -15.88
C LEU A 160 -9.71 8.19 -17.16
N PRO A 161 -10.62 9.19 -17.21
CA PRO A 161 -10.74 10.06 -18.36
C PRO A 161 -9.54 11.02 -18.46
N ILE A 162 -9.21 11.45 -19.68
CA ILE A 162 -8.20 12.49 -19.92
C ILE A 162 -8.58 13.74 -19.14
N GLY A 163 -7.64 14.31 -18.39
CA GLY A 163 -7.85 15.46 -17.53
C GLY A 163 -8.34 15.13 -16.13
N PHE A 164 -8.57 13.86 -15.78
CA PHE A 164 -8.94 13.47 -14.41
C PHE A 164 -7.83 13.84 -13.41
N GLY A 165 -8.22 14.44 -12.27
CA GLY A 165 -7.30 14.88 -11.22
C GLY A 165 -7.24 16.40 -11.12
N GLY A 166 -6.38 16.89 -10.24
CA GLY A 166 -6.16 18.32 -10.04
C GLY A 166 -4.77 18.77 -10.49
N ILE A 167 -4.36 19.93 -10.00
CA ILE A 167 -3.04 20.52 -10.25
C ILE A 167 -2.36 20.88 -8.94
N TRP A 168 -1.03 21.01 -8.95
CA TRP A 168 -0.22 21.40 -7.80
C TRP A 168 -0.47 20.51 -6.57
N PHE A 169 -1.22 21.00 -5.56
CA PHE A 169 -1.47 20.28 -4.31
C PHE A 169 -2.56 19.22 -4.44
N ASP A 170 -3.45 19.37 -5.42
CA ASP A 170 -4.55 18.44 -5.70
C ASP A 170 -4.25 17.55 -6.90
N ALA A 171 -3.00 17.58 -7.40
CA ALA A 171 -2.52 16.71 -8.46
C ALA A 171 -2.75 15.23 -8.10
N LEU A 172 -3.12 14.42 -9.09
CA LEU A 172 -3.45 13.00 -8.95
C LEU A 172 -2.27 12.20 -8.38
N ASP A 173 -1.09 12.36 -8.95
CA ASP A 173 0.15 11.73 -8.50
C ASP A 173 0.55 12.19 -7.09
N VAL A 174 0.38 13.47 -6.76
CA VAL A 174 0.61 13.99 -5.40
C VAL A 174 -0.35 13.35 -4.39
N SER A 175 -1.63 13.26 -4.72
CA SER A 175 -2.66 12.70 -3.85
C SER A 175 -2.43 11.21 -3.63
N ILE A 176 -2.13 10.45 -4.69
CA ILE A 176 -1.77 9.03 -4.62
C ILE A 176 -0.49 8.84 -3.80
N ALA A 177 0.57 9.62 -4.06
CA ALA A 177 1.82 9.50 -3.32
C ALA A 177 1.61 9.75 -1.82
N LYS A 178 0.87 10.81 -1.46
CA LYS A 178 0.50 11.11 -0.06
C LYS A 178 -0.25 9.96 0.58
N ALA A 179 -1.24 9.39 -0.11
CA ALA A 179 -2.00 8.25 0.36
C ALA A 179 -1.11 7.02 0.56
N MET A 180 -0.23 6.70 -0.39
CA MET A 180 0.68 5.56 -0.28
C MET A 180 1.70 5.71 0.85
N PHE A 181 2.25 6.91 1.07
CA PHE A 181 3.15 7.18 2.20
C PHE A 181 2.48 7.12 3.57
N SER A 182 1.14 7.19 3.62
CA SER A 182 0.40 6.97 4.86
C SER A 182 0.30 5.48 5.26
N ILE A 183 0.59 4.56 4.34
CA ILE A 183 0.59 3.13 4.61
C ILE A 183 1.83 2.77 5.45
N PRO A 184 1.66 2.12 6.63
CA PRO A 184 2.79 1.71 7.46
C PRO A 184 3.81 0.87 6.69
N GLY A 185 5.08 1.28 6.76
CA GLY A 185 6.20 0.59 6.11
C GLY A 185 6.52 1.09 4.69
N ALA A 186 5.65 1.88 4.06
CA ALA A 186 5.94 2.50 2.77
C ALA A 186 7.07 3.53 2.89
N LYS A 187 8.06 3.47 1.99
CA LYS A 187 9.25 4.34 1.98
C LYS A 187 9.58 4.93 0.61
N GLY A 188 8.85 4.56 -0.45
CA GLY A 188 8.99 5.16 -1.77
C GLY A 188 7.74 4.95 -2.60
N VAL A 189 7.47 5.91 -3.50
CA VAL A 189 6.41 5.85 -4.49
C VAL A 189 6.99 6.38 -5.81
N GLU A 190 6.73 5.69 -6.91
CA GLU A 190 7.14 6.12 -8.24
C GLU A 190 6.04 5.81 -9.27
N PHE A 191 5.91 6.65 -10.29
CA PHE A 191 4.89 6.54 -11.34
C PHE A 191 5.52 6.16 -12.67
N GLY A 192 4.85 5.30 -13.45
CA GLY A 192 5.35 4.84 -14.74
C GLY A 192 6.71 4.15 -14.63
N GLU A 193 7.69 4.64 -15.40
CA GLU A 193 9.09 4.19 -15.37
C GLU A 193 9.85 4.74 -14.13
N GLY A 194 9.22 5.60 -13.34
CA GLY A 194 9.71 6.04 -12.04
C GLY A 194 11.07 6.71 -12.09
N PHE A 195 11.98 6.28 -11.22
CA PHE A 195 13.38 6.76 -11.27
C PHE A 195 14.11 6.38 -12.56
N GLY A 196 13.59 5.41 -13.33
CA GLY A 196 14.08 5.06 -14.66
C GLY A 196 14.05 6.23 -15.65
N LEU A 197 13.11 7.17 -15.49
CA LEU A 197 13.01 8.37 -16.32
C LEU A 197 14.28 9.23 -16.25
N ALA A 198 15.01 9.23 -15.14
CA ALA A 198 16.24 10.00 -14.97
C ALA A 198 17.38 9.55 -15.91
N TYR A 199 17.30 8.33 -16.45
CA TYR A 199 18.25 7.79 -17.41
C TYR A 199 17.85 8.04 -18.88
N MET A 200 16.69 8.65 -19.12
CA MET A 200 16.13 8.83 -20.46
C MET A 200 16.37 10.26 -20.98
N LYS A 201 16.53 10.37 -22.31
CA LYS A 201 16.38 11.65 -23.01
C LYS A 201 14.90 11.94 -23.23
N GLY A 202 14.54 13.22 -23.44
CA GLY A 202 13.16 13.61 -23.73
C GLY A 202 12.52 12.85 -24.90
N SER A 203 13.28 12.56 -25.96
CA SER A 203 12.80 11.76 -27.10
C SER A 203 12.51 10.29 -26.77
N GLN A 204 12.98 9.80 -25.62
CA GLN A 204 12.73 8.44 -25.12
C GLN A 204 11.64 8.44 -24.06
N SER A 205 11.58 9.46 -23.20
CA SER A 205 10.59 9.56 -22.12
C SER A 205 9.22 10.02 -22.61
N ASN A 206 9.17 10.94 -23.59
CA ASN A 206 7.92 11.59 -23.99
C ASN A 206 6.97 10.61 -24.66
N ASP A 207 5.87 10.29 -23.97
CA ASP A 207 4.78 9.48 -24.50
C ASP A 207 4.08 10.22 -25.66
N GLN A 208 4.32 9.77 -26.89
CA GLN A 208 3.81 10.46 -28.09
C GLN A 208 2.32 10.14 -28.30
N TYR A 209 1.51 11.16 -28.58
CA TYR A 209 0.09 10.97 -28.83
C TYR A 209 -0.20 10.36 -30.21
N CYS A 210 -1.24 9.54 -30.26
CA CYS A 210 -1.74 8.87 -31.45
C CYS A 210 -3.26 8.67 -31.35
N ILE A 211 -3.90 8.32 -32.47
CA ILE A 211 -5.31 7.91 -32.48
C ILE A 211 -5.36 6.38 -32.43
N ARG A 212 -6.08 5.82 -31.46
CA ARG A 212 -6.38 4.38 -31.37
C ARG A 212 -7.87 4.18 -31.24
N ASN A 213 -8.45 3.37 -32.13
CA ASN A 213 -9.89 3.08 -32.15
C ASN A 213 -10.78 4.34 -32.15
N GLY A 214 -10.32 5.43 -32.76
CA GLY A 214 -11.06 6.72 -32.81
C GLY A 214 -10.86 7.63 -31.60
N PHE A 215 -10.07 7.24 -30.60
CA PHE A 215 -9.80 8.05 -29.40
C PHE A 215 -8.33 8.47 -29.33
N VAL A 216 -8.07 9.61 -28.67
CA VAL A 216 -6.71 10.06 -28.34
C VAL A 216 -6.09 9.10 -27.32
N SER A 217 -4.84 8.68 -27.55
CA SER A 217 -4.07 7.75 -26.73
C SER A 217 -2.58 8.10 -26.83
N ALA A 218 -1.74 7.54 -25.97
CA ALA A 218 -0.29 7.57 -26.17
C ALA A 218 0.26 6.26 -26.76
N SER A 219 1.41 6.34 -27.44
CA SER A 219 2.11 5.21 -28.06
C SER A 219 2.85 4.34 -27.04
N THR A 220 3.33 4.96 -25.98
CA THR A 220 3.99 4.37 -24.80
C THR A 220 3.31 4.89 -23.52
N ASN A 221 3.72 4.37 -22.36
CA ASN A 221 3.19 4.80 -21.05
C ASN A 221 4.32 4.95 -20.03
N ASN A 222 5.34 5.72 -20.39
CA ASN A 222 6.52 5.95 -19.55
C ASN A 222 6.21 6.83 -18.34
N MET A 223 5.29 7.79 -18.49
CA MET A 223 4.82 8.68 -17.41
C MET A 223 3.81 7.98 -16.49
N GLY A 224 3.34 6.79 -16.86
CA GLY A 224 2.44 5.98 -16.04
C GLY A 224 1.05 6.60 -15.91
N GLY A 225 0.51 7.14 -17.00
CA GLY A 225 -0.88 7.59 -17.08
C GLY A 225 -1.18 8.92 -16.39
N VAL A 226 -0.16 9.67 -15.97
CA VAL A 226 -0.29 10.96 -15.29
C VAL A 226 0.74 11.96 -15.81
N CYS A 227 0.28 13.16 -16.18
CA CYS A 227 1.13 14.25 -16.64
C CYS A 227 0.57 15.59 -16.15
N GLY A 228 1.43 16.42 -15.55
CA GLY A 228 0.99 17.70 -14.98
C GLY A 228 -0.04 17.57 -13.85
N GLY A 229 -0.09 16.40 -13.18
CA GLY A 229 -1.05 16.09 -12.13
C GLY A 229 -2.40 15.56 -12.61
N MET A 230 -2.60 15.40 -13.92
CA MET A 230 -3.85 14.91 -14.50
C MET A 230 -3.62 13.62 -15.29
N SER A 231 -4.66 12.80 -15.41
CA SER A 231 -4.62 11.61 -16.25
C SER A 231 -4.53 11.98 -17.73
N ASP A 232 -3.68 11.28 -18.48
CA ASP A 232 -3.59 11.38 -19.95
C ASP A 232 -4.47 10.33 -20.67
N GLY A 233 -5.30 9.60 -19.92
CA GLY A 233 -6.17 8.53 -20.42
C GLY A 233 -5.49 7.17 -20.58
N MET A 234 -4.16 7.09 -20.45
CA MET A 234 -3.45 5.81 -20.36
C MET A 234 -3.64 5.20 -18.96
N PRO A 235 -3.37 3.89 -18.78
CA PRO A 235 -3.40 3.28 -17.45
C PRO A 235 -2.49 4.03 -16.47
N LEU A 236 -3.06 4.48 -15.36
CA LEU A 236 -2.27 5.04 -14.26
C LEU A 236 -1.49 3.90 -13.61
N THR A 237 -0.15 3.96 -13.63
CA THR A 237 0.70 2.92 -13.06
C THR A 237 1.69 3.52 -12.07
N PHE A 238 1.83 2.86 -10.92
CA PHE A 238 2.80 3.27 -9.91
C PHE A 238 3.26 2.08 -9.07
N ASN A 239 4.43 2.23 -8.46
CA ASN A 239 5.02 1.26 -7.55
C ASN A 239 5.14 1.88 -6.14
N VAL A 240 4.97 1.05 -5.12
CA VAL A 240 5.15 1.43 -3.71
C VAL A 240 6.17 0.51 -3.07
N ALA A 241 7.26 1.09 -2.58
CA ALA A 241 8.33 0.37 -1.91
C ALA A 241 8.05 0.25 -0.41
N PHE A 242 8.07 -0.97 0.10
CA PHE A 242 7.90 -1.28 1.52
C PHE A 242 9.21 -1.80 2.10
N LYS A 243 9.61 -1.22 3.23
CA LYS A 243 10.78 -1.69 3.98
C LYS A 243 10.50 -3.04 4.66
N PRO A 244 11.55 -3.81 5.02
CA PRO A 244 11.40 -5.01 5.85
C PRO A 244 10.70 -4.73 7.20
N THR A 245 10.05 -5.75 7.76
CA THR A 245 9.37 -5.66 9.05
C THR A 245 10.38 -5.38 10.17
N PRO A 246 10.20 -4.33 11.00
CA PRO A 246 11.16 -4.00 12.06
C PRO A 246 11.33 -5.08 13.13
N SER A 247 10.24 -5.80 13.41
CA SER A 247 10.20 -6.81 14.47
C SER A 247 10.70 -8.14 13.93
N ILE A 248 11.98 -8.43 14.20
CA ILE A 248 12.69 -9.64 13.82
C ILE A 248 13.24 -10.34 15.07
N SER A 249 13.50 -11.64 14.97
CA SER A 249 14.02 -12.45 16.09
C SER A 249 15.53 -12.32 16.28
N LYS A 250 16.26 -11.79 15.30
CA LYS A 250 17.67 -11.43 15.46
C LYS A 250 17.83 -10.32 16.50
N LEU A 251 18.92 -10.40 17.28
CA LEU A 251 19.28 -9.35 18.24
C LEU A 251 19.54 -8.03 17.51
N GLN A 252 19.04 -6.94 18.07
CA GLN A 252 19.22 -5.60 17.52
C GLN A 252 19.75 -4.65 18.60
N ASN A 253 20.70 -3.79 18.25
CA ASN A 253 21.15 -2.73 19.14
C ASN A 253 20.05 -1.68 19.28
N THR A 254 19.83 -1.21 20.51
CA THR A 254 18.92 -0.12 20.85
C THR A 254 19.51 0.68 22.02
N VAL A 255 18.70 1.54 22.63
CA VAL A 255 19.02 2.23 23.88
C VAL A 255 17.97 1.89 24.93
N ASN A 256 18.36 2.01 26.20
CA ASN A 256 17.43 2.05 27.30
C ASN A 256 17.18 3.51 27.69
N LEU A 257 15.93 3.96 27.53
CA LEU A 257 15.54 5.35 27.76
C LEU A 257 15.50 5.74 29.25
N ASP A 258 15.38 4.77 30.17
CA ASP A 258 15.40 5.04 31.60
C ASP A 258 16.82 5.21 32.12
N THR A 259 17.74 4.32 31.70
CA THR A 259 19.14 4.35 32.14
C THR A 259 20.02 5.23 31.27
N MET A 260 19.54 5.65 30.10
CA MET A 260 20.28 6.43 29.10
C MET A 260 21.59 5.76 28.67
N THR A 261 21.54 4.45 28.39
CA THR A 261 22.68 3.63 27.96
C THR A 261 22.35 2.78 26.73
N ASP A 262 23.38 2.36 26.00
CA ASP A 262 23.23 1.35 24.95
C ASP A 262 22.67 0.05 25.54
N ASP A 263 21.81 -0.63 24.77
CA ASP A 263 21.16 -1.88 25.17
C ASP A 263 20.95 -2.78 23.94
N VAL A 264 20.57 -4.03 24.17
CA VAL A 264 20.24 -5.00 23.12
C VAL A 264 18.79 -5.41 23.26
N LEU A 265 18.07 -5.38 22.14
CA LEU A 265 16.69 -5.80 22.04
C LEU A 265 16.60 -7.21 21.45
N GLU A 266 15.90 -8.09 22.18
CA GLU A 266 15.46 -9.39 21.70
C GLU A 266 13.94 -9.39 21.60
N ILE A 267 13.41 -9.55 20.39
CA ILE A 267 11.97 -9.58 20.16
C ILE A 267 11.54 -11.05 20.02
N ARG A 268 10.69 -11.49 20.94
CA ARG A 268 10.17 -12.86 20.99
C ARG A 268 8.76 -12.93 20.41
N GLY A 269 8.44 -14.05 19.76
CA GLY A 269 7.12 -14.31 19.19
C GLY A 269 7.14 -14.40 17.67
N ARG A 270 5.95 -14.56 17.08
CA ARG A 270 5.80 -14.64 15.63
C ARG A 270 5.54 -13.26 15.06
N HIS A 271 6.51 -12.74 14.31
CA HIS A 271 6.36 -11.52 13.53
C HIS A 271 6.15 -11.85 12.05
N ASP A 272 5.73 -10.84 11.29
CA ASP A 272 5.54 -11.00 9.87
C ASP A 272 6.89 -10.93 9.14
N PRO A 273 7.38 -12.00 8.51
CA PRO A 273 8.65 -11.95 7.78
C PRO A 273 8.55 -11.11 6.50
N CYS A 274 7.35 -10.80 6.00
CA CYS A 274 7.16 -9.89 4.87
C CYS A 274 5.73 -9.34 4.82
N ILE A 275 5.59 -8.01 4.95
CA ILE A 275 4.29 -7.34 4.90
C ILE A 275 3.74 -7.13 3.47
N VAL A 276 4.58 -7.29 2.44
CA VAL A 276 4.28 -6.88 1.05
C VAL A 276 3.04 -7.58 0.48
N PRO A 277 2.84 -8.91 0.60
CA PRO A 277 1.64 -9.54 0.06
C PRO A 277 0.33 -9.01 0.66
N ARG A 278 0.35 -8.61 1.94
CA ARG A 278 -0.82 -7.98 2.60
C ARG A 278 -1.00 -6.55 2.14
N ALA A 279 0.10 -5.82 1.96
CA ALA A 279 0.09 -4.44 1.52
C ALA A 279 -0.57 -4.26 0.15
N VAL A 280 -0.59 -5.29 -0.71
CA VAL A 280 -1.29 -5.25 -2.01
C VAL A 280 -2.75 -4.81 -1.86
N ALA A 281 -3.51 -5.42 -0.95
CA ALA A 281 -4.91 -5.04 -0.73
C ALA A 281 -5.05 -3.63 -0.14
N VAL A 282 -4.08 -3.21 0.68
CA VAL A 282 -4.06 -1.86 1.27
C VAL A 282 -3.78 -0.80 0.20
N VAL A 283 -2.86 -1.08 -0.74
CA VAL A 283 -2.57 -0.22 -1.89
C VAL A 283 -3.80 -0.11 -2.78
N GLU A 284 -4.47 -1.21 -3.13
CA GLU A 284 -5.74 -1.17 -3.88
C GLU A 284 -6.78 -0.28 -3.17
N ALA A 285 -6.95 -0.47 -1.86
CA ALA A 285 -7.94 0.26 -1.07
C ALA A 285 -7.64 1.76 -0.95
N MET A 286 -6.40 2.12 -0.63
CA MET A 286 -5.98 3.52 -0.52
C MET A 286 -6.05 4.24 -1.87
N THR A 287 -5.77 3.52 -2.97
CA THR A 287 -5.96 4.04 -4.33
C THR A 287 -7.44 4.31 -4.61
N ALA A 288 -8.32 3.35 -4.29
CA ALA A 288 -9.76 3.50 -4.49
C ALA A 288 -10.33 4.69 -3.69
N LEU A 289 -9.93 4.83 -2.42
CA LEU A 289 -10.35 5.95 -1.59
C LEU A 289 -9.88 7.29 -2.17
N THR A 290 -8.62 7.37 -2.60
CA THR A 290 -8.04 8.61 -3.16
C THR A 290 -8.69 9.01 -4.47
N ILE A 291 -8.93 8.05 -5.37
CA ILE A 291 -9.56 8.33 -6.66
C ILE A 291 -11.03 8.70 -6.47
N LEU A 292 -11.75 8.03 -5.57
CA LEU A 292 -13.13 8.39 -5.29
C LEU A 292 -13.23 9.79 -4.68
N ASP A 293 -12.35 10.13 -3.74
CA ASP A 293 -12.26 11.47 -3.13
C ASP A 293 -12.03 12.56 -4.19
N GLN A 294 -11.07 12.34 -5.10
CA GLN A 294 -10.87 13.25 -6.23
C GLN A 294 -12.08 13.31 -7.16
N LYS A 295 -12.69 12.17 -7.50
CA LYS A 295 -13.88 12.13 -8.37
C LYS A 295 -15.06 12.91 -7.79
N MET A 296 -15.21 12.90 -6.46
CA MET A 296 -16.24 13.65 -5.74
C MET A 296 -15.89 15.13 -5.61
N SER A 297 -14.60 15.47 -5.50
CA SER A 297 -14.14 16.85 -5.39
C SER A 297 -14.14 17.60 -6.73
N PHE A 298 -13.94 16.88 -7.82
CA PHE A 298 -13.95 17.40 -9.19
C PHE A 298 -15.20 16.92 -9.92
N GLU A 299 -16.41 17.17 -9.41
CA GLU A 299 -17.63 16.98 -10.21
C GLU A 299 -17.43 17.69 -11.57
N LEU A 300 -17.06 16.90 -12.57
CA LEU A 300 -17.12 17.28 -13.96
C LEU A 300 -18.61 17.36 -14.23
N ASP A 301 -19.12 18.58 -14.35
CA ASP A 301 -20.33 18.88 -15.10
C ASP A 301 -20.12 18.40 -16.56
N GLN A 302 -20.17 17.09 -16.80
CA GLN A 302 -20.27 16.44 -18.12
C GLN A 302 -21.01 15.11 -18.02
#